data_AF-A0A3D1FBU7-F1
#
_entry.id   AF-A0A3D1FBU7-F1
#
_cell.length_a   1.000
_cell.length_b   1.000
_cell.length_c   1.000
_cell.angle_alpha   90.00
_cell.angle_beta   90.00
_cell.angle_gamma   90.00
#
_symmetry.space_group_name_H-M   'P 1'
#
loop_
_entity.id
_entity.type
_entity.pdbx_description
1 polymer ?
#
loop_
_entity_poly.entity_id
_entity_poly.type
_entity_poly.pdbx_seq_one_letter_code
_entity_poly.pdbx_strand_id
1 'polypeptide(L)'
;MSTGLRLVLPTIASRCQKIRFSNLNRRQAECILEGKYHVNLEQRRYLAYYSDGKIGEALTLSQNEFFTQRDAVFSMLLQGPERRASWEDIFKDKPQSQQALSILMSWFRDIVFVRLRMPKEYLMNQDKQRQITQQAALYSPAQLFSMLDTLAKGFDYLKSNVNLKLLADTISVSLVWKN
;
A
#
# COMPACT_ATOMS: atom_id res chain seq x y z
N MET A 1 -2.59 -0.02 20.84
CA MET A 1 -3.31 -1.28 21.14
C MET A 1 -2.49 -2.44 20.61
N SER A 2 -2.16 -3.43 21.46
CA SER A 2 -1.42 -4.61 21.01
C SER A 2 -2.33 -5.51 20.18
N THR A 3 -2.00 -5.68 18.90
CA THR A 3 -2.74 -6.57 17.98
C THR A 3 -2.39 -8.04 18.20
N GLY A 4 -1.40 -8.35 19.05
CA GLY A 4 -0.89 -9.70 19.28
C GLY A 4 -1.17 -10.20 20.70
N LEU A 5 -1.97 -11.27 20.83
CA LEU A 5 -2.23 -11.92 22.12
C LEU A 5 -0.94 -12.44 22.79
N ARG A 6 0.11 -12.72 21.99
CA ARG A 6 1.44 -13.14 22.47
C ARG A 6 2.20 -12.06 23.25
N LEU A 7 1.79 -10.80 23.12
CA LEU A 7 2.38 -9.66 23.84
C LEU A 7 1.66 -9.39 25.17
N VAL A 8 0.62 -10.17 25.51
CA VAL A 8 -0.13 -10.08 26.76
C VAL A 8 0.32 -11.20 27.69
N LEU A 9 0.46 -10.92 28.98
CA LEU A 9 0.85 -11.92 29.98
C LEU A 9 -0.16 -13.08 30.02
N PRO A 10 0.31 -14.35 30.09
CA PRO A 10 -0.57 -15.53 30.07
C PRO A 10 -1.65 -15.52 31.16
N THR A 11 -1.32 -15.02 32.35
CA THR A 11 -2.23 -14.97 33.50
C THR A 11 -3.41 -14.01 33.27
N ILE A 12 -3.15 -12.86 32.64
CA ILE A 12 -4.20 -11.91 32.22
C ILE A 12 -5.04 -12.53 31.11
N ALA A 13 -4.40 -13.11 30.09
CA ALA A 13 -5.09 -13.73 28.96
C ALA A 13 -6.00 -14.91 29.36
N SER A 14 -5.76 -15.56 30.50
CA SER A 14 -6.56 -16.67 31.03
C SER A 14 -7.87 -16.24 31.71
N ARG A 15 -7.93 -15.01 32.24
CA ARG A 15 -9.09 -14.48 32.98
C ARG A 15 -9.99 -13.58 32.16
N CYS A 16 -9.63 -13.29 30.90
CA CYS A 16 -10.39 -12.43 30.01
C CYS A 16 -11.12 -13.24 28.92
N GLN A 17 -12.34 -12.80 28.57
CA GLN A 17 -13.05 -13.31 27.41
C GLN A 17 -12.38 -12.83 26.12
N LYS A 18 -12.07 -13.77 25.22
CA LYS A 18 -11.47 -13.47 23.92
C LYS A 18 -12.57 -13.16 22.91
N ILE A 19 -12.75 -11.89 22.57
CA ILE A 19 -13.64 -11.46 21.48
C ILE A 19 -12.77 -11.16 20.26
N ARG A 20 -12.98 -11.91 19.17
CA ARG A 20 -12.24 -11.73 17.91
C ARG A 20 -13.05 -10.86 16.97
N PHE A 21 -12.59 -9.64 16.74
CA PHE A 21 -13.04 -8.83 15.63
C PHE A 21 -12.35 -9.34 14.36
N SER A 22 -13.14 -9.78 13.38
CA SER A 22 -12.65 -10.21 12.07
C SER A 22 -12.81 -9.09 11.07
N ASN A 23 -11.84 -8.98 10.15
CA ASN A 23 -11.94 -8.03 9.05
C ASN A 23 -13.15 -8.37 8.18
N LEU A 24 -13.78 -7.34 7.61
CA LEU A 24 -14.89 -7.52 6.69
C LEU A 24 -14.39 -8.11 5.38
N ASN A 25 -15.22 -8.92 4.72
CA ASN A 25 -14.92 -9.26 3.35
C ASN A 25 -15.06 -8.02 2.45
N ARG A 26 -14.44 -8.08 1.27
CA ARG A 26 -14.40 -6.97 0.31
C ARG A 26 -15.79 -6.41 -0.01
N ARG A 27 -16.77 -7.27 -0.29
CA ARG A 27 -18.14 -6.84 -0.64
C ARG A 27 -18.83 -6.12 0.51
N GLN A 28 -18.64 -6.59 1.75
CA GLN A 28 -19.18 -5.94 2.95
C GLN A 28 -18.56 -4.56 3.13
N ALA A 29 -17.24 -4.43 2.98
CA ALA A 29 -16.56 -3.15 3.09
C ALA A 29 -17.01 -2.15 1.99
N GLU A 30 -17.11 -2.60 0.73
CA GLU A 30 -17.59 -1.76 -0.38
C GLU A 30 -19.03 -1.26 -0.18
N CYS A 31 -19.91 -2.11 0.35
CA CYS A 31 -21.29 -1.76 0.67
C CYS A 31 -21.38 -0.71 1.78
N ILE A 32 -20.58 -0.84 2.85
CA ILE A 32 -20.56 0.16 3.93
C ILE A 32 -20.02 1.51 3.44
N LEU A 33 -19.03 1.49 2.54
CA LEU A 33 -18.46 2.71 1.97
C LEU A 33 -19.42 3.43 0.99
N GLU A 34 -20.42 2.74 0.43
CA GLU A 34 -21.42 3.32 -0.49
C GLU A 34 -22.34 4.33 0.18
N GLY A 35 -22.80 4.00 1.39
CA GLY A 35 -23.97 4.66 1.98
C GLY A 35 -23.69 5.97 2.71
N LYS A 36 -22.42 6.43 2.80
CA LYS A 36 -22.06 7.51 3.71
C LYS A 36 -21.03 8.54 3.22
N TYR A 37 -20.38 8.36 2.05
CA TYR A 37 -19.23 9.20 1.66
C TYR A 37 -19.15 9.52 0.17
N HIS A 38 -18.50 10.64 -0.16
CA HIS A 38 -18.24 11.12 -1.54
C HIS A 38 -17.16 10.31 -2.28
N VAL A 39 -17.13 8.99 -2.12
CA VAL A 39 -16.18 8.11 -2.82
C VAL A 39 -16.88 7.39 -3.97
N ASN A 40 -16.30 7.48 -5.16
CA ASN A 40 -16.83 6.79 -6.33
C ASN A 40 -16.59 5.26 -6.23
N LEU A 41 -17.18 4.48 -7.15
CA LEU A 41 -17.07 3.02 -7.14
C LEU A 41 -15.62 2.51 -7.14
N GLU A 42 -14.73 3.15 -7.90
CA GLU A 42 -13.32 2.74 -8.00
C GLU A 42 -12.57 3.02 -6.70
N GLN A 43 -12.79 4.20 -6.11
CA GLN A 43 -12.24 4.57 -4.81
C GLN A 43 -12.72 3.64 -3.69
N ARG A 44 -14.02 3.28 -3.69
CA ARG A 44 -14.57 2.30 -2.73
C ARG A 44 -13.87 0.95 -2.82
N ARG A 45 -13.72 0.43 -4.05
CA ARG A 45 -13.02 -0.84 -4.31
C ARG A 45 -11.57 -0.78 -3.87
N TYR A 46 -10.89 0.32 -4.17
CA TYR A 46 -9.51 0.54 -3.77
C TYR A 46 -9.37 0.52 -2.24
N LEU A 47 -10.17 1.33 -1.53
CA LEU A 47 -10.13 1.42 -0.07
C LEU A 47 -10.47 0.09 0.61
N ALA A 48 -11.47 -0.64 0.11
CA ALA A 48 -11.83 -1.96 0.62
C ALA A 48 -10.66 -2.97 0.53
N TYR A 49 -9.90 -2.91 -0.57
CA TYR A 49 -8.71 -3.72 -0.76
C TYR A 49 -7.52 -3.24 0.08
N TYR A 50 -7.21 -1.96 0.01
CA TYR A 50 -6.04 -1.35 0.64
C TYR A 50 -6.08 -1.49 2.16
N SER A 51 -7.26 -1.32 2.77
CA SER A 51 -7.45 -1.45 4.22
C SER A 51 -7.61 -2.91 4.68
N ASP A 52 -7.51 -3.90 3.79
CA ASP A 52 -7.62 -5.34 4.11
C ASP A 52 -8.87 -5.67 4.94
N GLY A 53 -10.00 -5.03 4.62
CA GLY A 53 -11.28 -5.22 5.34
C GLY A 53 -11.39 -4.51 6.70
N LYS A 54 -10.40 -3.72 7.13
CA LYS A 54 -10.48 -2.84 8.30
C LYS A 54 -11.30 -1.60 7.96
N ILE A 55 -12.61 -1.68 8.19
CA ILE A 55 -13.54 -0.63 7.77
C ILE A 55 -13.21 0.74 8.38
N GLY A 56 -12.79 0.81 9.65
CA GLY A 56 -12.41 2.08 10.29
C GLY A 56 -11.26 2.78 9.56
N GLU A 57 -10.27 2.01 9.12
CA GLU A 57 -9.14 2.53 8.35
C GLU A 57 -9.60 3.03 6.97
N ALA A 58 -10.41 2.24 6.25
CA ALA A 58 -10.97 2.65 4.97
C ALA A 58 -11.78 3.94 5.06
N LEU A 59 -12.54 4.11 6.16
CA LEU A 59 -13.31 5.32 6.44
C LEU A 59 -12.42 6.53 6.69
N THR A 60 -11.38 6.41 7.52
CA THR A 60 -10.43 7.50 7.75
C THR A 60 -9.74 7.93 6.45
N LEU A 61 -9.32 6.95 5.62
CA LEU A 61 -8.68 7.25 4.34
C LEU A 61 -9.65 7.92 3.34
N SER A 62 -10.94 7.58 3.37
CA SER A 62 -11.96 8.19 2.51
C SER A 62 -12.22 9.67 2.79
N GLN A 63 -11.90 10.14 4.00
CA GLN A 63 -12.15 11.51 4.46
C GLN A 63 -10.92 12.42 4.34
N ASN A 64 -9.74 11.83 4.14
CA ASN A 64 -8.47 12.55 4.08
C ASN A 64 -8.02 12.74 2.62
N GLU A 65 -6.90 13.42 2.42
CA GLU A 65 -6.27 13.64 1.10
C GLU A 65 -5.56 12.40 0.54
N PHE A 66 -5.99 11.20 0.94
CA PHE A 66 -5.31 9.94 0.62
C PHE A 66 -5.13 9.74 -0.89
N PHE A 67 -6.19 9.95 -1.68
CA PHE A 67 -6.13 9.76 -3.14
C PHE A 67 -5.20 10.78 -3.82
N THR A 68 -5.14 12.01 -3.32
CA THR A 68 -4.20 13.02 -3.79
C THR A 68 -2.76 12.59 -3.50
N GLN A 69 -2.49 12.09 -2.30
CA GLN A 69 -1.17 11.59 -1.91
C GLN A 69 -0.77 10.35 -2.71
N ARG A 70 -1.71 9.42 -2.94
CA ARG A 70 -1.52 8.24 -3.78
C ARG A 70 -1.13 8.62 -5.21
N ASP A 71 -1.85 9.57 -5.79
CA ASP A 71 -1.59 10.02 -7.15
C ASP A 71 -0.26 10.80 -7.25
N ALA A 72 0.16 11.50 -6.18
CA ALA A 72 1.49 12.09 -6.08
C ALA A 72 2.61 11.02 -6.06
N VAL A 73 2.45 9.94 -5.28
CA VAL A 73 3.38 8.79 -5.27
C VAL A 73 3.49 8.15 -6.64
N PHE A 74 2.36 7.92 -7.34
CA PHE A 74 2.39 7.36 -8.70
C PHE A 74 3.00 8.30 -9.71
N SER A 75 2.70 9.59 -9.62
CA SER A 75 3.31 10.60 -10.49
C SER A 75 4.83 10.60 -10.31
N MET A 76 5.29 10.50 -9.06
CA MET A 76 6.71 10.42 -8.74
C MET A 76 7.36 9.15 -9.30
N LEU A 77 6.70 8.00 -9.15
CA LEU A 77 7.16 6.73 -9.71
C LEU A 77 7.30 6.77 -11.24
N LEU A 78 6.37 7.42 -11.93
CA LEU A 78 6.31 7.44 -13.40
C LEU A 78 7.20 8.51 -14.04
N GLN A 79 7.65 9.52 -13.29
CA GLN A 79 8.51 10.60 -13.80
C GLN A 79 10.00 10.18 -13.98
N GLY A 80 10.41 9.03 -13.44
CA GLY A 80 11.74 8.46 -13.68
C GLY A 80 12.87 8.93 -12.73
N PRO A 81 14.13 8.52 -12.98
CA PRO A 81 15.29 8.63 -12.07
C PRO A 81 15.61 9.99 -11.47
N GLU A 82 15.37 11.06 -12.23
CA GLU A 82 16.15 12.29 -12.08
C GLU A 82 15.69 13.19 -10.92
N ARG A 83 14.64 12.81 -10.19
CA ARG A 83 14.01 13.65 -9.16
C ARG A 83 14.21 13.13 -7.73
N ARG A 84 15.45 12.81 -7.34
CA ARG A 84 15.76 12.33 -5.97
C ARG A 84 15.18 13.21 -4.86
N ALA A 85 15.29 14.53 -4.97
CA ALA A 85 14.74 15.48 -4.00
C ALA A 85 13.23 15.29 -3.75
N SER A 86 12.49 14.84 -4.77
CA SER A 86 11.05 14.63 -4.68
C SER A 86 10.66 13.33 -3.95
N TRP A 87 11.58 12.36 -3.78
CA TRP A 87 11.32 11.18 -2.95
C TRP A 87 11.42 11.50 -1.45
N GLU A 88 12.27 12.45 -1.05
CA GLU A 88 12.37 12.88 0.35
C GLU A 88 11.04 13.48 0.85
N ASP A 89 10.33 14.22 -0.01
CA ASP A 89 9.00 14.77 0.29
C ASP A 89 7.92 13.68 0.46
N ILE A 90 8.06 12.55 -0.25
CA ILE A 90 7.17 11.38 -0.12
C ILE A 90 7.47 10.61 1.17
N PHE A 91 8.75 10.52 1.56
CA PHE A 91 9.22 9.80 2.74
C PHE A 91 9.56 10.75 3.90
N LYS A 92 8.71 11.75 4.14
CA LYS A 92 8.99 12.86 5.08
C LYS A 92 8.91 12.45 6.55
N ASP A 93 7.88 11.68 6.91
CA ASP A 93 7.69 11.15 8.25
C ASP A 93 7.29 9.67 8.22
N LYS A 94 7.32 9.00 9.38
CA LYS A 94 7.09 7.55 9.48
C LYS A 94 5.69 7.13 9.01
N PRO A 95 4.57 7.76 9.47
CA PRO A 95 3.24 7.50 8.92
C PRO A 95 3.14 7.66 7.40
N GLN A 96 3.61 8.79 6.85
CA GLN A 96 3.53 9.06 5.42
C GLN A 96 4.40 8.09 4.62
N SER A 97 5.60 7.78 5.12
CA SER A 97 6.50 6.78 4.53
C SER A 97 5.87 5.39 4.48
N GLN A 98 5.22 4.98 5.56
CA GLN A 98 4.53 3.68 5.62
C GLN A 98 3.37 3.63 4.60
N GLN A 99 2.63 4.73 4.48
CA GLN A 99 1.57 4.85 3.48
C GLN A 99 2.13 4.78 2.06
N ALA A 100 3.21 5.52 1.78
CA ALA A 100 3.88 5.54 0.48
C ALA A 100 4.40 4.14 0.08
N LEU A 101 5.07 3.42 1.00
CA LEU A 101 5.50 2.04 0.76
C LEU A 101 4.31 1.13 0.43
N SER A 102 3.18 1.30 1.13
CA SER A 102 1.98 0.48 0.91
C SER A 102 1.35 0.77 -0.46
N ILE A 103 1.32 2.04 -0.87
CA ILE A 103 0.88 2.47 -2.20
C ILE A 103 1.78 1.87 -3.28
N LEU A 104 3.10 1.99 -3.15
CA LEU A 104 4.07 1.40 -4.08
C LEU A 104 3.94 -0.13 -4.15
N MET A 105 3.80 -0.80 -3.00
CA MET A 105 3.59 -2.25 -2.95
C MET A 105 2.32 -2.67 -3.71
N SER A 106 1.23 -1.90 -3.58
CA SER A 106 -0.02 -2.15 -4.33
C SER A 106 0.18 -2.03 -5.84
N TRP A 107 1.01 -1.07 -6.30
CA TRP A 107 1.32 -0.86 -7.70
C TRP A 107 2.07 -2.04 -8.32
N PHE A 108 3.17 -2.45 -7.69
CA PHE A 108 3.99 -3.55 -8.19
C PHE A 108 3.28 -4.91 -8.09
N ARG A 109 2.42 -5.10 -7.07
CA ARG A 109 1.51 -6.26 -7.01
C ARG A 109 0.62 -6.33 -8.24
N ASP A 110 -0.01 -5.22 -8.62
CA ASP A 110 -0.91 -5.18 -9.77
C ASP A 110 -0.14 -5.40 -11.09
N ILE A 111 1.11 -4.92 -11.19
CA ILE A 111 1.99 -5.26 -12.32
C ILE A 111 2.21 -6.78 -12.40
N VAL A 112 2.53 -7.45 -11.29
CA VAL A 112 2.68 -8.91 -11.24
C VAL A 112 1.39 -9.59 -11.70
N PHE A 113 0.23 -9.12 -11.23
CA PHE A 113 -1.07 -9.70 -11.58
C PHE A 113 -1.38 -9.55 -13.07
N VAL A 114 -1.07 -8.41 -13.67
CA VAL A 114 -1.20 -8.20 -15.12
C VAL A 114 -0.29 -9.14 -15.89
N ARG A 115 0.97 -9.32 -15.46
CA ARG A 115 1.89 -10.28 -16.11
C ARG A 115 1.41 -11.73 -16.03
N LEU A 116 0.75 -12.09 -14.94
CA LEU A 116 0.10 -13.39 -14.76
C LEU A 116 -1.25 -13.52 -15.46
N ARG A 117 -1.69 -12.48 -16.20
CA ARG A 117 -2.97 -12.42 -16.93
C ARG A 117 -4.18 -12.62 -16.01
N MET A 118 -4.08 -12.14 -14.77
CA MET A 118 -5.20 -12.17 -13.84
C MET A 118 -6.34 -11.26 -14.33
N PRO A 119 -7.62 -11.63 -14.10
CA PRO A 119 -8.75 -10.77 -14.44
C PRO A 119 -8.64 -9.39 -13.76
N LYS A 120 -9.07 -8.34 -14.47
CA LYS A 120 -8.95 -6.93 -14.02
C LYS A 120 -9.58 -6.65 -12.65
N GLU A 121 -10.58 -7.43 -12.27
CA GLU A 121 -11.29 -7.32 -10.99
C GLU A 121 -10.43 -7.63 -9.75
N TYR A 122 -9.32 -8.35 -9.95
CA TYR A 122 -8.32 -8.65 -8.91
C TYR A 122 -7.28 -7.54 -8.72
N LEU A 123 -7.22 -6.56 -9.63
CA LEU A 123 -6.35 -5.40 -9.51
C LEU A 123 -6.93 -4.46 -8.46
N MET A 124 -6.04 -3.88 -7.65
CA MET A 124 -6.38 -2.89 -6.65
C MET A 124 -6.55 -1.50 -7.30
N ASN A 125 -5.60 -1.12 -8.16
CA ASN A 125 -5.51 0.15 -8.87
C ASN A 125 -6.21 0.07 -10.24
N GLN A 126 -7.50 -0.30 -10.26
CA GLN A 126 -8.27 -0.44 -11.50
C GLN A 126 -8.30 0.86 -12.31
N ASP A 127 -8.35 2.00 -11.62
CA ASP A 127 -8.32 3.35 -12.20
C ASP A 127 -7.02 3.67 -12.95
N LYS A 128 -5.93 2.94 -12.68
CA LYS A 128 -4.63 3.08 -13.34
C LYS A 128 -4.26 1.86 -14.21
N GLN A 129 -5.22 1.00 -14.55
CA GLN A 129 -4.97 -0.27 -15.28
C GLN A 129 -4.13 -0.07 -16.56
N ARG A 130 -4.41 0.97 -17.34
CA ARG A 130 -3.67 1.25 -18.58
C ARG A 130 -2.18 1.49 -18.32
N GLN A 131 -1.85 2.32 -17.32
CA GLN A 131 -0.47 2.63 -16.95
C GLN A 131 0.23 1.38 -16.38
N ILE A 132 -0.46 0.61 -15.53
CA ILE A 132 0.06 -0.66 -15.00
C ILE A 132 0.39 -1.64 -16.13
N THR A 133 -0.48 -1.73 -17.13
CA THR A 133 -0.26 -2.63 -18.29
C THR A 133 0.94 -2.21 -19.12
N GLN A 134 1.14 -0.90 -19.32
CA GLN A 134 2.32 -0.36 -20.00
C GLN A 134 3.61 -0.66 -19.20
N GLN A 135 3.60 -0.42 -17.89
CA GLN A 135 4.73 -0.70 -17.00
C GLN A 135 5.05 -2.19 -16.90
N ALA A 136 4.02 -3.06 -16.95
CA ALA A 136 4.20 -4.51 -16.90
C ALA A 136 5.07 -5.05 -18.04
N ALA A 137 5.10 -4.38 -19.20
CA ALA A 137 5.96 -4.75 -20.32
C ALA A 137 7.45 -4.42 -20.09
N LEU A 138 7.76 -3.47 -19.19
CA LEU A 138 9.12 -2.98 -18.96
C LEU A 138 9.92 -3.87 -18.00
N TYR A 139 9.24 -4.57 -17.09
CA TYR A 139 9.89 -5.34 -16.04
C TYR A 139 9.84 -6.84 -16.25
N SER A 140 10.99 -7.50 -16.11
CA SER A 140 11.10 -8.94 -15.94
C SER A 140 10.57 -9.41 -14.58
N PRO A 141 10.19 -10.69 -14.42
CA PRO A 141 9.77 -11.24 -13.13
C PRO A 141 10.82 -11.03 -12.03
N ALA A 142 12.11 -11.26 -12.31
CA ALA A 142 13.19 -11.11 -11.34
C ALA A 142 13.34 -9.66 -10.85
N GLN A 143 13.16 -8.67 -11.74
CA GLN A 143 13.17 -7.26 -11.37
C GLN A 143 11.99 -6.92 -10.44
N LEU A 144 10.79 -7.41 -10.74
CA LEU A 144 9.60 -7.19 -9.90
C LEU A 144 9.76 -7.79 -8.50
N PHE A 145 10.24 -9.04 -8.40
CA PHE A 145 10.49 -9.65 -7.10
C PHE A 145 11.56 -8.89 -6.30
N SER A 146 12.62 -8.43 -6.96
CA SER A 146 13.64 -7.58 -6.33
C SER A 146 13.05 -6.27 -5.79
N MET A 147 12.18 -5.60 -6.54
CA MET A 147 11.52 -4.36 -6.10
C MET A 147 10.57 -4.61 -4.93
N LEU A 148 9.77 -5.68 -4.99
CA LEU A 148 8.88 -6.08 -3.90
C LEU A 148 9.65 -6.42 -2.62
N ASP A 149 10.80 -7.10 -2.72
CA ASP A 149 11.68 -7.37 -1.58
C ASP A 149 12.28 -6.09 -0.98
N THR A 150 12.71 -5.15 -1.82
CA THR A 150 13.19 -3.84 -1.34
C THR A 150 12.09 -3.06 -0.62
N LEU A 151 10.87 -3.04 -1.16
CA LEU A 151 9.72 -2.41 -0.51
C LEU A 151 9.38 -3.10 0.83
N ALA A 152 9.41 -4.43 0.87
CA ALA A 152 9.20 -5.21 2.09
C ALA A 152 10.22 -4.85 3.19
N LYS A 153 11.52 -4.81 2.84
CA LYS A 153 12.60 -4.37 3.75
C LYS A 153 12.40 -2.93 4.22
N GLY A 154 11.87 -2.06 3.37
CA GLY A 154 11.51 -0.69 3.73
C GLY A 154 10.55 -0.63 4.93
N PHE A 155 9.57 -1.53 5.01
CA PHE A 155 8.67 -1.61 6.16
C PHE A 155 9.39 -2.01 7.44
N ASP A 156 10.38 -2.89 7.36
CA ASP A 156 11.17 -3.30 8.52
C ASP A 156 12.09 -2.17 8.99
N TYR A 157 12.68 -1.40 8.07
CA TYR A 157 13.45 -0.20 8.40
C TYR A 157 12.63 0.85 9.15
N LEU A 158 11.36 1.05 8.76
CA LEU A 158 10.45 1.94 9.49
C LEU A 158 10.19 1.45 10.91
N LYS A 159 10.11 0.14 11.16
CA LYS A 159 9.93 -0.42 12.51
C LYS A 159 11.16 -0.17 13.38
N SER A 160 12.36 -0.25 12.83
CA SER A 160 13.64 -0.06 13.53
C SER A 160 14.08 1.41 13.67
N ASN A 161 13.22 2.39 13.39
CA ASN A 161 13.51 3.84 13.48
C ASN A 161 14.73 4.28 12.64
N VAL A 162 14.87 3.73 11.44
CA VAL A 162 15.93 4.09 10.49
C VAL A 162 15.73 5.52 9.94
N ASN A 163 16.82 6.15 9.53
CA ASN A 163 16.82 7.44 8.85
C ASN A 163 15.97 7.38 7.56
N LEU A 164 14.91 8.20 7.50
CA LEU A 164 13.97 8.22 6.37
C LEU A 164 14.60 8.69 5.05
N LYS A 165 15.67 9.49 5.13
CA LYS A 165 16.44 9.88 3.94
C LYS A 165 17.10 8.67 3.29
N LEU A 166 17.70 7.79 4.09
CA LEU A 166 18.31 6.56 3.60
C LEU A 166 17.26 5.61 3.01
N LEU A 167 16.06 5.57 3.60
CA LEU A 167 14.93 4.84 3.02
C LEU A 167 14.55 5.40 1.65
N ALA A 168 14.38 6.73 1.54
CA ALA A 168 14.07 7.40 0.28
C ALA A 168 15.13 7.11 -0.80
N ASP A 169 16.42 7.18 -0.45
CA ASP A 169 17.53 6.84 -1.34
C ASP A 169 17.46 5.38 -1.81
N THR A 170 17.26 4.45 -0.88
CA THR A 170 17.19 3.01 -1.18
C THR A 170 16.02 2.70 -2.11
N ILE A 171 14.83 3.24 -1.82
CA ILE A 171 13.65 3.06 -2.66
C ILE A 171 13.88 3.68 -4.03
N SER A 172 14.28 4.95 -4.09
CA SER A 172 14.46 5.67 -5.36
C SER A 172 15.43 4.95 -6.29
N VAL A 173 16.58 4.47 -5.80
CA VAL A 173 17.54 3.71 -6.61
C VAL A 173 16.93 2.39 -7.07
N SER A 174 16.33 1.61 -6.17
CA SER A 174 15.81 0.28 -6.49
C SER A 174 14.72 0.27 -7.56
N LEU A 175 13.86 1.29 -7.59
CA LEU A 175 12.73 1.38 -8.51
C LEU A 175 13.14 1.90 -9.90
N VAL A 176 14.32 2.49 -10.00
CA VAL A 176 14.79 3.24 -11.16
C VAL A 176 15.85 2.47 -11.96
N TRP A 177 16.71 1.70 -11.30
CA TRP A 177 17.98 1.22 -11.86
C TRP A 177 17.91 0.07 -12.87
N LYS A 178 16.74 -0.31 -13.37
CA LYS A 178 16.61 -1.57 -14.14
C LYS A 178 15.83 -1.45 -15.45
N ASN A 179 15.74 -0.24 -16.01
CA ASN A 179 15.43 -0.02 -17.43
C ASN A 179 16.72 0.24 -18.21
#